data_AF-A0A7X6T4R9-F1
#
_entry.id   AF-A0A7X6T4R9-F1
#
_cell.length_a   1.000
_cell.length_b   1.000
_cell.length_c   1.000
_cell.angle_alpha   90.00
_cell.angle_beta   90.00
_cell.angle_gamma   90.00
#
_symmetry.space_group_name_H-M   'P 1'
#
loop_
_entity.id
_entity.type
_entity.pdbx_description
1 polymer ?
#
loop_
_entity_poly.entity_id
_entity_poly.type
_entity_poly.pdbx_seq_one_letter_code
_entity_poly.pdbx_strand_id
1 'polypeptide(L)'
;MKKVPLLTLLLICFPLLGAPTLTKSLLELPWEGKMPIHKSVGLLSDPAAATHPIVAKSQQAFSSPYGPLWFERFVATDSRIMLNKIYDSLLSTVLPAKVVIGVPQVTGNQVAVPLYLEGRGESVRAAVVWVEEGKKGWVITSISLL
;
A
#
# COMPACT_ATOMS: atom_id res chain seq x y z
N MET A 1 8.11 19.84 -64.61
CA MET A 1 8.98 19.69 -63.43
C MET A 1 8.38 20.50 -62.28
N LYS A 2 7.67 19.86 -61.35
CA LYS A 2 7.00 20.53 -60.22
C LYS A 2 8.00 20.65 -59.06
N LYS A 3 8.51 21.86 -58.82
CA LYS A 3 9.36 22.18 -57.66
C LYS A 3 8.44 22.29 -56.44
N VAL A 4 8.36 21.25 -55.63
CA VAL A 4 7.73 21.34 -54.30
C VAL A 4 8.67 22.21 -53.45
N PRO A 5 8.21 23.37 -52.94
CA PRO A 5 9.08 24.27 -52.22
C PRO A 5 9.45 23.63 -50.88
N LEU A 6 10.75 23.39 -50.66
CA LEU A 6 11.38 22.86 -49.44
C LEU A 6 10.94 23.59 -48.15
N LEU A 7 10.34 24.77 -48.29
CA LEU A 7 9.81 25.61 -47.22
C LEU A 7 8.68 24.95 -46.41
N THR A 8 7.84 24.10 -47.02
CA THR A 8 6.74 23.42 -46.30
C THR A 8 7.22 22.31 -45.37
N LEU A 9 8.40 21.73 -45.62
CA LEU A 9 8.97 20.70 -44.73
C LEU A 9 9.54 21.31 -43.44
N LEU A 10 10.06 22.54 -43.51
CA LEU A 10 10.64 23.23 -42.34
C LEU A 10 9.57 23.67 -41.32
N LEU A 11 8.36 23.99 -41.80
CA LEU A 11 7.23 24.44 -40.97
C LEU A 11 6.59 23.33 -40.12
N ILE A 12 6.80 22.06 -40.47
CA ILE A 12 6.25 20.91 -39.73
C ILE A 12 7.11 20.56 -38.50
N CYS A 13 8.39 20.94 -38.47
CA CYS A 13 9.29 20.65 -37.36
C CYS A 13 9.27 21.68 -36.21
N PHE A 14 8.54 22.79 -36.35
CA PHE A 14 8.56 23.87 -35.37
C PHE A 14 7.57 23.80 -34.17
N PRO A 15 6.60 22.88 -34.04
CA PRO A 15 5.69 22.92 -32.89
C PRO A 15 6.28 22.28 -31.61
N LEU A 16 7.50 21.73 -31.65
CA LEU A 16 8.11 21.01 -30.52
C LEU A 16 8.87 21.89 -29.51
N LEU A 17 9.04 23.19 -29.79
CA LEU A 17 9.81 24.12 -28.94
C LEU A 17 8.94 24.93 -27.96
N GLY A 18 7.64 24.62 -27.85
CA GLY A 18 6.64 25.49 -27.22
C GLY A 18 5.98 25.00 -25.92
N ALA A 19 6.60 24.14 -25.11
CA ALA A 19 6.04 23.83 -23.79
C ALA A 19 7.07 23.43 -22.70
N PRO A 20 7.73 24.40 -22.03
CA PRO A 20 8.44 24.14 -20.78
C PRO A 20 7.72 24.70 -19.54
N THR A 21 6.42 25.01 -19.62
CA THR A 21 5.71 25.68 -18.52
C THR A 21 5.15 24.72 -17.48
N LEU A 22 4.64 23.56 -17.88
CA LEU A 22 4.07 22.59 -16.92
C LEU A 22 5.14 22.03 -15.96
N THR A 23 6.34 21.74 -16.46
CA THR A 23 7.41 21.15 -15.65
C THR A 23 7.98 22.14 -14.64
N LYS A 24 8.08 23.43 -14.99
CA LYS A 24 8.49 24.49 -14.07
C LYS A 24 7.42 24.80 -13.02
N SER A 25 6.16 24.88 -13.42
CA SER A 25 5.05 25.09 -12.48
C SER A 25 4.87 23.93 -11.49
N LEU A 26 5.23 22.70 -11.87
CA LEU A 26 5.26 21.55 -10.96
C LEU A 26 6.42 21.60 -9.95
N LEU A 27 7.55 22.23 -10.31
CA LEU A 27 8.70 22.43 -9.41
C LEU A 27 8.50 23.61 -8.43
N GLU A 28 7.66 24.57 -8.80
CA GLU A 28 7.32 25.75 -7.98
C GLU A 28 6.19 25.49 -6.98
N LEU A 29 5.49 24.35 -7.09
CA LEU A 29 4.56 23.92 -6.05
C LEU A 29 5.35 23.59 -4.78
N PRO A 30 5.08 24.24 -3.65
CA PRO A 30 5.72 23.86 -2.40
C PRO A 30 5.37 22.40 -2.12
N TRP A 31 6.39 21.54 -2.11
CA TRP A 31 6.25 20.19 -1.58
C TRP A 31 5.96 20.33 -0.09
N GLU A 32 4.69 20.48 0.27
CA GLU A 32 4.25 20.22 1.63
C GLU A 32 4.47 18.72 1.84
N GLY A 33 5.51 18.33 2.56
CA GLY A 33 5.86 16.92 2.83
C GLY A 33 4.84 16.14 3.66
N LYS A 34 3.55 16.45 3.52
CA LYS A 34 2.42 15.76 4.12
C LYS A 34 2.01 14.62 3.21
N MET A 35 2.05 13.41 3.76
CA MET A 35 1.53 12.23 3.08
C MET A 35 0.06 12.41 2.70
N PRO A 36 -0.40 11.85 1.57
CA PRO A 36 -1.80 11.89 1.20
C PRO A 36 -2.65 11.24 2.29
N ILE A 37 -3.83 11.81 2.56
CA ILE A 37 -4.81 11.22 3.47
C ILE A 37 -5.74 10.33 2.64
N HIS A 38 -5.79 9.04 2.95
CA HIS A 38 -6.71 8.10 2.36
C HIS A 38 -8.01 8.03 3.17
N LYS A 39 -9.16 8.16 2.51
CA LYS A 39 -10.48 8.22 3.16
C LYS A 39 -10.79 7.01 4.07
N SER A 40 -10.15 5.86 3.82
CA SER A 40 -10.38 4.62 4.55
C SER A 40 -9.41 4.36 5.71
N VAL A 41 -8.17 4.87 5.63
CA VAL A 41 -7.10 4.52 6.59
C VAL A 41 -6.46 5.75 7.25
N GLY A 42 -6.90 6.95 6.89
CA GLY A 42 -6.32 8.19 7.38
C GLY A 42 -5.00 8.50 6.70
N LEU A 43 -4.05 9.02 7.47
CA LEU A 43 -2.72 9.36 6.95
C LEU A 43 -2.01 8.10 6.46
N LEU A 44 -1.52 8.11 5.22
CA LEU A 44 -0.79 6.99 4.66
C LEU A 44 0.57 6.85 5.34
N SER A 45 1.00 5.60 5.53
CA SER A 45 2.36 5.30 5.94
C SER A 45 3.32 5.66 4.79
N ASP A 46 4.33 6.47 5.08
CA ASP A 46 5.40 6.74 4.14
C ASP A 46 6.31 5.49 4.01
N PRO A 47 6.48 4.92 2.81
CA PRO A 47 7.39 3.80 2.61
C PRO A 47 8.88 4.22 2.60
N ALA A 48 9.20 5.50 2.42
CA ALA A 48 10.55 6.05 2.39
C ALA A 48 11.01 6.61 3.74
N ALA A 49 10.09 7.08 4.59
CA ALA A 49 10.39 7.32 6.00
C ALA A 49 10.59 5.96 6.70
N ALA A 50 11.46 5.92 7.72
CA ALA A 50 11.69 4.73 8.54
C ALA A 50 10.45 4.42 9.42
N THR A 51 9.35 4.04 8.78
CA THR A 51 8.13 3.61 9.45
C THR A 51 8.36 2.20 10.00
N HIS A 52 7.84 1.95 11.21
CA HIS A 52 8.03 0.70 11.97
C HIS A 52 8.08 -0.55 11.06
N PRO A 53 8.98 -1.53 11.31
CA PRO A 53 9.22 -2.68 10.41
C PRO A 53 7.96 -3.50 10.08
N ILE A 54 6.91 -3.32 10.87
CA ILE A 54 5.61 -3.93 10.67
C ILE A 54 4.88 -3.48 9.41
N VAL A 55 5.19 -2.30 8.87
CA VAL A 55 4.58 -1.82 7.63
C VAL A 55 4.97 -2.75 6.48
N ALA A 56 6.26 -3.03 6.32
CA ALA A 56 6.75 -3.97 5.32
C ALA A 56 6.22 -5.39 5.57
N LYS A 57 6.15 -5.84 6.84
CA LYS A 57 5.61 -7.16 7.18
C LYS A 57 4.10 -7.26 6.91
N SER A 58 3.35 -6.19 7.13
CA SER A 58 1.92 -6.09 6.79
C SER A 58 1.72 -6.12 5.28
N GLN A 59 2.51 -5.35 4.53
CA GLN A 59 2.49 -5.43 3.07
C GLN A 59 2.73 -6.87 2.59
N GLN A 60 3.74 -7.53 3.15
CA GLN A 60 4.07 -8.91 2.79
C GLN A 60 2.94 -9.88 3.15
N ALA A 61 2.39 -9.80 4.35
CA ALA A 61 1.33 -10.70 4.80
C ALA A 61 0.09 -10.59 3.90
N PHE A 62 -0.41 -9.38 3.67
CA PHE A 62 -1.67 -9.17 2.96
C PHE A 62 -1.53 -9.17 1.43
N SER A 63 -0.30 -9.17 0.89
CA SER A 63 -0.05 -9.41 -0.54
C SER A 63 0.29 -10.88 -0.85
N SER A 64 0.47 -11.73 0.18
CA SER A 64 0.81 -13.15 0.01
C SER A 64 -0.43 -14.01 -0.27
N PRO A 65 -0.29 -15.15 -0.97
CA PRO A 65 -1.36 -16.12 -1.12
C PRO A 65 -1.89 -16.62 0.23
N TYR A 66 -3.21 -16.77 0.33
CA TYR A 66 -3.87 -17.34 1.51
C TYR A 66 -3.72 -18.87 1.55
N GLY A 67 -3.59 -19.42 2.77
CA GLY A 67 -3.50 -20.87 3.00
C GLY A 67 -2.83 -21.21 4.34
N PRO A 68 -2.60 -22.49 4.64
CA PRO A 68 -2.01 -22.92 5.92
C PRO A 68 -0.64 -22.29 6.21
N LEU A 69 0.21 -22.18 5.18
CA LEU A 69 1.53 -21.55 5.28
C LEU A 69 1.44 -20.07 5.65
N TRP A 70 0.35 -19.39 5.30
CA TRP A 70 0.12 -18.00 5.67
C TRP A 70 -0.03 -17.86 7.19
N PHE A 71 -0.85 -18.73 7.81
CA PHE A 71 -0.99 -18.79 9.26
C PHE A 71 0.31 -19.15 9.96
N GLU A 72 1.06 -20.09 9.40
CA GLU A 72 2.35 -20.49 9.97
C GLU A 72 3.36 -19.34 10.02
N ARG A 73 3.36 -18.52 8.97
CA ARG A 73 4.35 -17.45 8.77
C ARG A 73 3.98 -16.15 9.48
N PHE A 74 2.70 -15.79 9.50
CA PHE A 74 2.28 -14.45 9.93
C PHE A 74 1.46 -14.46 11.21
N VAL A 75 0.87 -15.58 11.63
CA VAL A 75 -0.08 -15.60 12.76
C VAL A 75 0.51 -16.30 13.98
N ALA A 76 0.32 -15.67 15.14
CA ALA A 76 0.71 -16.22 16.44
C ALA A 76 0.05 -17.59 16.65
N THR A 77 0.80 -18.57 17.17
CA THR A 77 0.35 -19.98 17.27
C THR A 77 -1.03 -20.09 17.94
N ASP A 78 -1.19 -19.36 19.03
CA ASP A 78 -2.37 -19.40 19.90
C ASP A 78 -3.59 -18.71 19.26
N SER A 79 -3.34 -17.80 18.31
CA SER A 79 -4.39 -17.04 17.60
C SER A 79 -4.89 -17.74 16.34
N ARG A 80 -4.18 -18.77 15.83
CA ARG A 80 -4.49 -19.40 14.53
C ARG A 80 -5.89 -19.97 14.46
N ILE A 81 -6.30 -20.75 15.47
CA ILE A 81 -7.60 -21.43 15.48
C ILE A 81 -8.74 -20.39 15.46
N MET A 82 -8.63 -19.36 16.30
CA MET A 82 -9.63 -18.32 16.41
C MET A 82 -9.72 -17.47 15.13
N LEU A 83 -8.57 -17.02 14.61
CA LEU A 83 -8.53 -16.21 13.38
C LEU A 83 -9.02 -17.00 12.16
N ASN A 84 -8.65 -18.27 12.04
CA ASN A 84 -9.18 -19.15 10.99
C ASN A 84 -10.71 -19.24 11.10
N LYS A 85 -11.24 -19.55 12.30
CA LYS A 85 -12.69 -19.69 12.48
C LYS A 85 -13.48 -18.42 12.14
N ILE A 86 -12.94 -17.24 12.44
CA ILE A 86 -13.66 -15.96 12.23
C ILE A 86 -13.46 -15.42 10.82
N TYR A 87 -12.24 -15.51 10.28
CA TYR A 87 -11.84 -14.76 9.10
C TYR A 87 -11.51 -15.63 7.88
N ASP A 88 -11.64 -16.96 7.92
CA ASP A 88 -11.30 -17.83 6.79
C ASP A 88 -12.04 -17.47 5.50
N SER A 89 -13.37 -17.30 5.57
CA SER A 89 -14.18 -16.91 4.41
C SER A 89 -13.79 -15.54 3.84
N LEU A 90 -13.40 -14.60 4.71
CA LEU A 90 -13.02 -13.25 4.29
C LEU A 90 -11.61 -13.27 3.67
N LEU A 91 -10.64 -13.85 4.36
CA LEU A 91 -9.24 -13.88 3.93
C LEU A 91 -9.07 -14.69 2.65
N SER A 92 -9.81 -15.78 2.47
CA SER A 92 -9.81 -16.55 1.22
C SER A 92 -10.35 -15.78 0.02
N THR A 93 -11.24 -14.79 0.24
CA THR A 93 -11.82 -13.96 -0.82
C THR A 93 -10.97 -12.72 -1.11
N VAL A 94 -10.40 -12.13 -0.07
CA VAL A 94 -9.65 -10.88 -0.16
C VAL A 94 -8.20 -11.09 -0.57
N LEU A 95 -7.55 -12.16 -0.10
CA LEU A 95 -6.12 -12.39 -0.35
C LEU A 95 -5.83 -13.22 -1.61
N PRO A 96 -4.73 -12.96 -2.32
CA PRO A 96 -3.78 -11.85 -2.12
C PRO A 96 -4.41 -10.50 -2.52
N ALA A 97 -4.23 -9.49 -1.68
CA ALA A 97 -4.81 -8.16 -1.88
C ALA A 97 -3.75 -7.14 -2.29
N LYS A 98 -4.18 -6.09 -3.00
CA LYS A 98 -3.43 -4.84 -3.04
C LYS A 98 -3.70 -4.08 -1.73
N VAL A 99 -2.61 -3.72 -1.06
CA VAL A 99 -2.67 -3.21 0.32
C VAL A 99 -2.39 -1.71 0.33
N VAL A 100 -3.24 -0.96 1.02
CA VAL A 100 -3.00 0.43 1.40
C VAL A 100 -2.84 0.48 2.92
N ILE A 101 -1.69 0.97 3.39
CA ILE A 101 -1.30 0.94 4.81
C ILE A 101 -1.34 2.36 5.36
N GLY A 102 -2.10 2.57 6.43
CA GLY A 102 -2.07 3.83 7.18
C GLY A 102 -0.98 3.84 8.25
N VAL A 103 -0.83 4.97 8.95
CA VAL A 103 0.20 5.13 9.98
C VAL A 103 -0.02 4.13 11.14
N PRO A 104 0.99 3.30 11.47
CA PRO A 104 0.91 2.36 12.57
C PRO A 104 0.83 3.08 13.92
N GLN A 105 0.05 2.52 14.84
CA GLN A 105 -0.06 2.96 16.22
C GLN A 105 0.67 1.98 17.13
N VAL A 106 1.67 2.45 17.87
CA VAL A 106 2.52 1.62 18.74
C VAL A 106 2.07 1.80 20.19
N THR A 107 1.74 0.69 20.84
CA THR A 107 1.35 0.65 22.25
C THR A 107 2.08 -0.49 22.95
N GLY A 108 3.13 -0.16 23.72
CA GLY A 108 3.96 -1.16 24.39
C GLY A 108 4.65 -2.09 23.38
N ASN A 109 4.40 -3.40 23.50
CA ASN A 109 4.92 -4.43 22.59
C ASN A 109 3.97 -4.77 21.42
N GLN A 110 2.92 -3.96 21.23
CA GLN A 110 1.91 -4.17 20.21
C GLN A 110 1.92 -3.03 19.19
N VAL A 111 1.68 -3.37 17.93
CA VAL A 111 1.53 -2.38 16.87
C VAL A 111 0.25 -2.65 16.09
N ALA A 112 -0.68 -1.70 16.17
CA ALA A 112 -1.90 -1.73 15.40
C ALA A 112 -1.69 -1.01 14.07
N VAL A 113 -2.04 -1.68 12.97
CA VAL A 113 -1.85 -1.18 11.62
C VAL A 113 -3.21 -1.07 10.93
N PRO A 114 -3.68 0.14 10.59
CA PRO A 114 -4.87 0.31 9.77
C PRO A 114 -4.55 -0.05 8.32
N LEU A 115 -5.38 -0.89 7.72
CA LEU A 115 -5.23 -1.44 6.39
C LEU A 115 -6.51 -1.22 5.58
N TYR A 116 -6.32 -0.99 4.30
CA TYR A 116 -7.35 -1.15 3.29
C TYR A 116 -6.88 -2.18 2.28
N LEU A 117 -7.66 -3.25 2.13
CA LEU A 117 -7.35 -4.41 1.33
C LEU A 117 -8.25 -4.40 0.09
N GLU A 118 -7.66 -4.25 -1.08
CA GLU A 118 -8.34 -4.36 -2.37
C GLU A 118 -8.13 -5.78 -2.90
N GLY A 119 -9.10 -6.67 -2.65
CA GLY A 119 -9.09 -8.06 -3.07
C GLY A 119 -9.80 -8.32 -4.41
N ARG A 120 -9.90 -9.60 -4.79
CA ARG A 120 -10.55 -10.03 -6.04
C ARG A 120 -12.06 -10.14 -5.87
N GLY A 121 -12.73 -8.99 -5.72
CA GLY A 121 -14.19 -8.90 -5.68
C GLY A 121 -14.72 -8.14 -4.47
N GLU A 122 -13.93 -8.03 -3.41
CA GLU A 122 -14.28 -7.28 -2.21
C GLU A 122 -13.13 -6.36 -1.79
N SER A 123 -13.50 -5.22 -1.22
CA SER A 123 -12.55 -4.30 -0.59
C SER A 123 -12.92 -4.11 0.87
N VAL A 124 -11.94 -4.27 1.75
CA VAL A 124 -12.17 -4.37 3.19
C VAL A 124 -11.27 -3.40 3.93
N ARG A 125 -11.84 -2.71 4.92
CA ARG A 125 -11.08 -1.93 5.89
C ARG A 125 -10.85 -2.82 7.11
N ALA A 126 -9.61 -2.85 7.57
CA ALA A 126 -9.23 -3.64 8.73
C ALA A 126 -8.19 -2.91 9.58
N ALA A 127 -8.17 -3.22 10.87
CA ALA A 127 -7.05 -2.95 11.75
C ALA A 127 -6.41 -4.28 12.14
N VAL A 128 -5.09 -4.39 12.01
CA VAL A 128 -4.35 -5.61 12.32
C VAL A 128 -3.38 -5.33 13.44
N VAL A 129 -3.44 -6.16 14.48
CA VAL A 129 -2.56 -6.04 15.64
C VAL A 129 -1.43 -7.05 15.51
N TRP A 130 -0.22 -6.53 15.59
CA TRP A 130 1.00 -7.29 15.61
C TRP A 130 1.66 -7.23 16.97
N VAL A 131 2.25 -8.35 17.40
CA VAL A 131 3.01 -8.47 18.64
C VAL A 131 4.36 -9.12 18.35
N GLU A 132 5.41 -8.68 19.04
CA GLU A 132 6.73 -9.28 18.91
C GLU A 132 6.80 -10.60 19.72
N GLU A 133 6.90 -11.74 19.02
CA GLU A 133 6.99 -13.08 19.60
C GLU A 133 8.45 -13.59 19.58
N GLY A 134 9.30 -12.96 20.40
CA GLY A 134 10.69 -13.37 20.61
C GLY A 134 11.44 -13.65 19.30
N LYS A 135 11.94 -14.90 19.13
CA LYS A 135 12.71 -15.31 17.95
C LYS A 135 11.90 -15.39 16.64
N LYS A 136 10.57 -15.44 16.69
CA LYS A 136 9.72 -15.39 15.49
C LYS A 136 9.53 -13.96 14.97
N GLY A 137 9.93 -12.96 15.76
CA GLY A 137 9.65 -11.56 15.49
C GLY A 137 8.15 -11.28 15.50
N TRP A 138 7.72 -10.31 14.70
CA TRP A 138 6.34 -9.82 14.74
C TRP A 138 5.31 -10.80 14.17
N VAL A 139 4.24 -11.09 14.91
CA VAL A 139 3.15 -11.98 14.49
C VAL A 139 1.79 -11.32 14.70
N ILE A 140 0.82 -11.65 13.86
CA ILE A 140 -0.56 -11.21 13.93
C ILE A 140 -1.24 -11.95 15.08
N THR A 141 -1.84 -11.21 15.99
CA THR A 141 -2.65 -11.75 17.09
C THR A 141 -4.13 -11.44 16.92
N SER A 142 -4.46 -10.35 16.21
CA SER A 142 -5.83 -9.91 15.99
C SER A 142 -6.01 -9.21 14.64
N ILE A 143 -7.18 -9.40 14.06
CA ILE A 143 -7.70 -8.65 12.91
C ILE A 143 -9.06 -8.12 13.35
N SER A 144 -9.37 -6.86 13.02
CA SER A 144 -10.66 -6.22 13.30
C SER A 144 -11.14 -5.54 12.03
N LEU A 145 -12.39 -5.77 11.62
CA LEU A 145 -12.99 -5.13 10.45
C LEU A 145 -13.60 -3.79 10.84
N LEU A 146 -13.48 -2.78 9.97
CA LEU A 146 -13.92 -1.40 10.20
C LEU A 146 -14.96 -0.93 9.19
#